data_AF-A0A948V2J6-F1
#
_entry.id   AF-A0A948V2J6-F1
#
_cell.length_a   1.000
_cell.length_b   1.000
_cell.length_c   1.000
_cell.angle_alpha   90.00
_cell.angle_beta   90.00
_cell.angle_gamma   90.00
#
_symmetry.space_group_name_H-M   'P 1'
#
loop_
_entity.id
_entity.type
_entity.pdbx_description
1 polymer ?
#
loop_
_entity_poly.entity_id
_entity_poly.type
_entity_poly.pdbx_seq_one_letter_code
_entity_poly.pdbx_strand_id
1 'polypeptide(L)'
;PFLSFDDLMIRTARARIVVCHGGPGSIMPAIYLNKVPVVWPREKKYREAVDDHQLDFSARLALKGLILRVTSAEELEAAVSNYDRKINALTASLPDEVKKIDPHVRVSAFARGLNDLCQRLIDTRKGRG
;
A
#
# COMPACT_ATOMS: atom_id res chain seq x y z
N PRO A 1 -7.09 -23.08 9.42
CA PRO A 1 -5.97 -22.73 10.32
C PRO A 1 -5.49 -21.29 10.07
N PHE A 2 -5.14 -20.56 11.12
CA PHE A 2 -4.52 -19.22 11.01
C PHE A 2 -3.02 -19.35 10.68
N LEU A 3 -2.48 -18.38 9.93
CA LEU A 3 -1.04 -18.27 9.67
C LEU A 3 -0.37 -17.49 10.79
N SER A 4 0.87 -17.86 11.13
CA SER A 4 1.73 -16.99 11.94
C SER A 4 2.01 -15.69 11.18
N PHE A 5 2.36 -14.64 11.92
CA PHE A 5 2.73 -13.36 11.30
C PHE A 5 3.95 -13.53 10.38
N ASP A 6 4.96 -14.28 10.81
CA ASP A 6 6.17 -14.52 10.01
C ASP A 6 5.86 -15.27 8.72
N ASP A 7 5.01 -16.31 8.78
CA ASP A 7 4.57 -17.04 7.58
C ASP A 7 3.79 -16.14 6.63
N LEU A 8 2.93 -15.27 7.18
CA LEU A 8 2.18 -14.29 6.39
C LEU A 8 3.16 -13.33 5.67
N MET A 9 4.19 -12.85 6.34
CA MET A 9 5.19 -11.95 5.76
C MET A 9 6.03 -12.65 4.67
N ILE A 10 6.46 -13.90 4.90
CA ILE A 10 7.19 -14.70 3.91
C ILE A 10 6.34 -14.90 2.65
N ARG A 11 5.07 -15.26 2.81
CA ARG A 11 4.13 -15.44 1.68
C ARG A 11 3.88 -14.13 0.95
N THR A 12 3.70 -13.04 1.68
CA THR A 12 3.48 -11.69 1.12
C THR A 12 4.70 -11.24 0.30
N ALA A 13 5.91 -11.49 0.78
CA ALA A 13 7.14 -11.13 0.06
C ALA A 13 7.28 -11.90 -1.26
N ARG A 14 6.89 -13.19 -1.27
CA ARG A 14 6.94 -14.07 -2.45
C ARG A 14 5.79 -13.83 -3.44
N ALA A 15 4.68 -13.24 -2.99
CA ALA A 15 3.52 -13.00 -3.85
C ALA A 15 3.86 -12.05 -5.01
N ARG A 16 3.33 -12.35 -6.20
CA ARG A 16 3.39 -11.43 -7.35
C ARG A 16 2.51 -10.20 -7.11
N ILE A 17 1.28 -10.45 -6.65
CA ILE A 17 0.26 -9.45 -6.38
C ILE A 17 -0.25 -9.69 -4.96
N VAL A 18 -0.40 -8.62 -4.19
CA VAL A 18 -1.07 -8.65 -2.88
C VAL A 18 -2.40 -7.94 -3.04
N VAL A 19 -3.49 -8.63 -2.67
CA VAL A 19 -4.83 -8.05 -2.59
C VAL A 19 -5.23 -7.98 -1.11
N CYS A 20 -5.63 -6.81 -0.63
CA CYS A 20 -6.01 -6.64 0.77
C CYS A 20 -7.10 -5.58 0.96
N HIS A 21 -7.67 -5.51 2.17
CA HIS A 21 -8.62 -4.47 2.50
C HIS A 21 -7.94 -3.14 2.88
N GLY A 22 -8.72 -2.06 2.96
CA GLY A 22 -8.27 -0.67 3.18
C GLY A 22 -7.61 -0.33 4.52
N GLY A 23 -7.30 -1.31 5.37
CA GLY A 23 -6.75 -1.08 6.69
C GLY A 23 -5.23 -0.84 6.66
N PRO A 24 -4.67 0.13 7.40
CA PRO A 24 -3.22 0.37 7.44
C PRO A 24 -2.41 -0.87 7.82
N GLY A 25 -2.90 -1.69 8.75
CA GLY A 25 -2.25 -2.95 9.16
C GLY A 25 -2.12 -3.99 8.05
N SER A 26 -2.92 -3.89 6.98
CA SER A 26 -2.88 -4.80 5.83
C SER A 26 -2.14 -4.19 4.65
N ILE A 27 -2.21 -2.86 4.50
CA ILE A 27 -1.57 -2.13 3.40
C ILE A 27 -0.07 -1.98 3.66
N MET A 28 0.31 -1.54 4.87
CA MET A 28 1.69 -1.18 5.18
C MET A 28 2.67 -2.35 5.06
N PRO A 29 2.36 -3.58 5.51
CA PRO A 29 3.26 -4.71 5.32
C PRO A 29 3.60 -4.98 3.85
N ALA A 30 2.63 -4.86 2.94
CA ALA A 30 2.87 -5.01 1.51
C ALA A 30 3.82 -3.92 0.98
N ILE A 31 3.62 -2.67 1.41
CA ILE A 31 4.48 -1.54 1.06
C ILE A 31 5.92 -1.74 1.57
N TYR A 32 6.10 -2.15 2.84
CA TYR A 32 7.41 -2.45 3.41
C TYR A 32 8.12 -3.62 2.71
N LEU A 33 7.36 -4.52 2.10
CA LEU A 33 7.86 -5.61 1.26
C LEU A 33 7.98 -5.24 -0.23
N ASN A 34 8.01 -3.93 -0.53
CA ASN A 34 8.18 -3.35 -1.87
C ASN A 34 7.08 -3.77 -2.87
N LYS A 35 5.85 -4.01 -2.39
CA LYS A 35 4.70 -4.34 -3.24
C LYS A 35 3.81 -3.13 -3.43
N VAL A 36 3.21 -2.99 -4.61
CA VAL A 36 2.08 -2.08 -4.87
C VAL A 36 0.80 -2.91 -4.69
N PRO A 37 0.14 -2.91 -3.52
CA PRO A 37 -1.02 -3.77 -3.30
C PRO A 37 -2.25 -3.27 -4.07
N VAL A 38 -3.12 -4.21 -4.45
CA VAL A 38 -4.50 -3.91 -4.86
C VAL A 38 -5.35 -3.84 -3.60
N VAL A 39 -6.02 -2.71 -3.37
CA VAL A 39 -6.70 -2.41 -2.11
C VAL A 39 -8.18 -2.19 -2.35
N TRP A 40 -9.00 -3.03 -1.71
CA TRP A 40 -10.45 -2.88 -1.66
C TRP A 40 -10.85 -2.38 -0.27
N PRO A 41 -11.05 -1.07 -0.08
CA PRO A 41 -11.46 -0.54 1.21
C PRO A 41 -12.87 -0.99 1.58
N ARG A 42 -13.05 -1.39 2.84
CA ARG A 42 -14.37 -1.69 3.40
C ARG A 42 -15.16 -0.39 3.52
N GLU A 43 -16.46 -0.46 3.27
CA GLU A 43 -17.35 0.70 3.36
C GLU A 43 -18.28 0.60 4.56
N LYS A 44 -18.49 1.72 5.26
CA LYS A 44 -19.42 1.77 6.39
C LYS A 44 -20.85 1.41 5.97
N LYS A 45 -21.25 1.73 4.74
CA LYS A 45 -22.59 1.45 4.20
C LYS A 45 -22.94 -0.05 4.21
N TYR A 46 -21.94 -0.94 4.16
CA TYR A 46 -22.08 -2.39 4.26
C TYR A 46 -21.91 -2.92 5.69
N ARG A 47 -21.71 -2.03 6.68
CA ARG A 47 -21.46 -2.36 8.09
C ARG A 47 -20.19 -3.19 8.32
N GLU A 48 -19.25 -3.11 7.39
CA GLU A 48 -17.95 -3.80 7.48
C GLU A 48 -16.89 -3.02 8.26
N ALA A 49 -17.14 -1.72 8.45
CA ALA A 49 -16.28 -0.78 9.16
C ALA A 49 -17.11 0.16 10.03
N VAL A 50 -16.49 0.66 11.10
CA VAL A 50 -17.10 1.63 12.05
C VAL A 50 -17.25 3.01 11.40
N ASP A 51 -16.27 3.39 10.58
CA ASP A 51 -16.18 4.65 9.87
C ASP A 51 -15.61 4.45 8.44
N ASP A 52 -15.57 5.54 7.68
CA ASP A 52 -15.08 5.57 6.29
C ASP A 52 -13.61 6.01 6.18
N HIS A 53 -12.85 6.04 7.28
CA HIS A 53 -11.45 6.50 7.25
C HIS A 53 -10.56 5.61 6.37
N GLN A 54 -10.93 4.35 6.17
CA GLN A 54 -10.23 3.45 5.23
C GLN A 54 -10.40 3.90 3.77
N LEU A 55 -11.52 4.55 3.41
CA LEU A 55 -11.73 5.12 2.07
C LEU A 55 -10.81 6.31 1.83
N ASP A 56 -10.72 7.23 2.79
CA ASP A 56 -9.84 8.40 2.69
C ASP A 56 -8.37 8.01 2.69
N PHE A 57 -7.99 7.08 3.56
CA PHE A 57 -6.62 6.58 3.64
C PHE A 57 -6.19 5.92 2.32
N SER A 58 -7.00 5.00 1.80
CA SER A 58 -6.72 4.35 0.51
C SER A 58 -6.71 5.34 -0.66
N ALA A 59 -7.61 6.33 -0.70
CA ALA A 59 -7.61 7.36 -1.72
C ALA A 59 -6.31 8.17 -1.73
N ARG A 60 -5.83 8.60 -0.55
CA ARG A 60 -4.58 9.36 -0.42
C ARG A 60 -3.36 8.56 -0.87
N LEU A 61 -3.30 7.27 -0.53
CA LEU A 61 -2.21 6.40 -0.98
C LEU A 61 -2.25 6.15 -2.49
N ALA A 62 -3.44 5.98 -3.06
CA ALA A 62 -3.62 5.80 -4.50
C ALA A 62 -3.19 7.05 -5.29
N LEU A 63 -3.51 8.25 -4.80
CA LEU A 63 -3.03 9.52 -5.40
C LEU A 63 -1.51 9.65 -5.38
N LYS A 64 -0.86 9.10 -4.35
CA LYS A 64 0.61 9.00 -4.28
C LYS A 64 1.16 7.84 -5.11
N GLY A 65 0.30 7.10 -5.81
CA GLY A 65 0.61 5.89 -6.58
C GLY A 65 1.13 4.73 -5.73
N LEU A 66 0.94 4.74 -4.41
CA LEU A 66 1.51 3.70 -3.54
C LEU A 66 0.70 2.40 -3.55
N ILE A 67 -0.57 2.48 -3.97
CA ILE A 67 -1.50 1.35 -4.06
C ILE A 67 -2.37 1.47 -5.32
N LEU A 68 -2.93 0.35 -5.76
CA LEU A 68 -4.06 0.31 -6.70
C LEU A 68 -5.37 0.20 -5.92
N ARG A 69 -6.07 1.32 -5.73
CA ARG A 69 -7.39 1.30 -5.07
C ARG A 69 -8.45 0.82 -6.07
N VAL A 70 -9.30 -0.11 -5.64
CA VAL A 70 -10.46 -0.61 -6.38
C VAL A 70 -11.71 -0.54 -5.50
N THR A 71 -12.87 -0.35 -6.11
CA THR A 71 -14.16 -0.16 -5.42
C THR A 71 -15.30 -1.01 -6.01
N SER A 72 -15.02 -1.81 -7.04
CA SER A 72 -15.97 -2.77 -7.62
C SER A 72 -15.28 -4.09 -7.99
N ALA A 73 -16.08 -5.12 -8.24
CA ALA A 73 -15.58 -6.42 -8.69
C ALA A 73 -14.89 -6.33 -10.06
N GLU A 74 -15.46 -5.55 -10.97
CA GLU A 74 -14.92 -5.31 -12.31
C GLU A 74 -13.59 -4.56 -12.23
N GLU A 75 -13.46 -3.59 -11.33
CA GLU A 75 -12.20 -2.89 -11.08
C GLU A 75 -11.14 -3.84 -10.50
N LEU A 76 -11.52 -4.72 -9.56
CA LEU A 76 -10.63 -5.72 -9.01
C LEU A 76 -10.13 -6.68 -10.10
N GLU A 77 -11.06 -7.24 -10.88
CA GLU A 77 -10.74 -8.15 -11.98
C GLU A 77 -9.78 -7.47 -12.97
N ALA A 78 -10.10 -6.25 -13.40
CA ALA A 78 -9.25 -5.49 -14.31
C ALA A 78 -7.87 -5.20 -13.70
N ALA A 79 -7.80 -4.91 -12.40
CA ALA A 79 -6.54 -4.64 -11.70
C ALA A 79 -5.66 -5.88 -11.59
N VAL A 80 -6.23 -7.06 -11.33
CA VAL A 80 -5.46 -8.32 -11.26
C VAL A 80 -5.02 -8.77 -12.65
N SER A 81 -5.92 -8.75 -13.63
CA SER A 81 -5.67 -9.20 -15.00
C SER A 81 -4.65 -8.31 -15.73
N ASN A 82 -4.63 -7.01 -15.44
CA ASN A 82 -3.76 -6.03 -16.09
C ASN A 82 -2.79 -5.34 -15.11
N TYR A 83 -2.36 -6.06 -14.06
CA TYR A 83 -1.62 -5.49 -12.93
C TYR A 83 -0.43 -4.62 -13.35
N ASP A 84 0.49 -5.17 -14.15
CA ASP A 84 1.73 -4.48 -14.53
C ASP A 84 1.42 -3.19 -15.31
N ARG A 85 0.44 -3.24 -16.22
CA ARG A 85 -0.02 -2.06 -16.97
C ARG A 85 -0.65 -1.02 -16.04
N LYS A 86 -1.46 -1.45 -15.07
CA LYS A 86 -2.15 -0.57 -14.11
C LYS A 86 -1.17 0.12 -13.16
N ILE A 87 -0.17 -0.59 -12.62
CA ILE A 87 0.85 0.04 -11.75
C ILE A 87 1.79 0.97 -12.52
N ASN A 88 2.07 0.68 -13.79
CA ASN A 88 2.82 1.59 -14.66
C ASN A 88 1.98 2.83 -15.01
N ALA A 89 0.67 2.69 -15.17
CA ALA A 89 -0.22 3.84 -15.37
C ALA A 89 -0.34 4.73 -14.13
N LEU A 90 -0.24 4.17 -12.91
CA LEU A 90 -0.23 4.96 -11.66
C LEU A 90 0.92 5.98 -11.61
N THR A 91 2.03 5.73 -12.31
CA THR A 91 3.13 6.69 -12.33
C THR A 91 2.90 7.80 -13.34
N ALA A 92 2.04 7.61 -14.35
CA ALA A 92 1.82 8.58 -15.43
C ALA A 92 1.30 9.96 -14.96
N SER A 93 0.61 10.01 -13.82
CA SER A 93 0.12 11.25 -13.21
C SER A 93 1.10 11.90 -12.22
N LEU A 94 2.26 11.28 -11.96
CA LEU A 94 3.29 11.80 -11.05
C LEU A 94 4.26 12.74 -11.80
N PRO A 95 5.08 13.55 -11.10
CA PRO A 95 6.12 14.37 -11.75
C PRO A 95 7.08 13.54 -12.61
N ASP A 96 7.65 14.12 -13.68
CA ASP A 96 8.46 13.39 -14.66
C ASP A 96 9.70 12.70 -14.05
N GLU A 97 10.30 13.28 -13.01
CA GLU A 97 11.37 12.64 -12.23
C GLU A 97 10.93 11.32 -11.56
N VAL A 98 9.66 11.23 -11.16
CA VAL A 98 9.09 10.07 -10.47
C VAL A 98 8.54 9.05 -11.47
N LYS A 99 8.05 9.49 -12.65
CA LYS A 99 7.52 8.62 -13.71
C LYS A 99 8.50 7.54 -14.15
N LYS A 100 9.80 7.88 -14.18
CA LYS A 100 10.88 7.02 -14.64
C LYS A 100 11.30 5.95 -13.62
N ILE A 101 10.83 6.06 -12.39
CA ILE A 101 11.16 5.12 -11.31
C ILE A 101 10.18 3.95 -11.36
N ASP A 102 10.72 2.73 -11.30
CA ASP A 102 9.93 1.52 -11.18
C ASP A 102 8.92 1.63 -9.99
N PRO A 103 7.63 1.27 -10.18
CA PRO A 103 6.61 1.41 -9.15
C PRO A 103 6.95 0.71 -7.83
N HIS A 104 7.58 -0.47 -7.87
CA HIS A 104 7.99 -1.22 -6.68
C HIS A 104 9.16 -0.55 -5.96
N VAL A 105 10.13 -0.02 -6.71
CA VAL A 105 11.24 0.78 -6.16
C VAL A 105 10.73 2.06 -5.50
N ARG A 106 9.72 2.71 -6.09
CA ARG A 106 9.11 3.93 -5.55
C ARG A 106 8.40 3.68 -4.22
N VAL A 107 7.62 2.61 -4.12
CA VAL A 107 6.97 2.22 -2.86
C VAL A 107 8.02 1.91 -1.79
N SER A 108 9.12 1.24 -2.18
CA SER A 108 10.26 1.00 -1.30
C SER A 108 10.88 2.29 -0.75
N ALA A 109 11.02 3.33 -1.58
CA ALA A 109 11.55 4.62 -1.16
C ALA A 109 10.65 5.32 -0.12
N PHE A 110 9.34 5.23 -0.29
CA PHE A 110 8.38 5.73 0.71
C PHE A 110 8.54 4.99 2.05
N ALA A 111 8.62 3.65 2.02
CA ALA A 111 8.80 2.83 3.22
C ALA A 111 10.10 3.19 3.98
N ARG A 112 11.21 3.37 3.25
CA ARG A 112 12.48 3.83 3.84
C ARG A 112 12.35 5.21 4.49
N GLY A 113 11.78 6.18 3.78
CA GLY A 113 11.61 7.54 4.31
C GLY A 113 10.75 7.60 5.57
N LEU A 114 9.74 6.73 5.67
CA LEU A 114 8.93 6.60 6.88
C LEU A 114 9.75 6.03 8.05
N ASN A 115 10.55 4.98 7.80
CA ASN A 115 11.43 4.39 8.81
C ASN A 115 12.48 5.40 9.31
N ASP A 116 13.10 6.15 8.40
CA ASP A 116 14.10 7.16 8.74
C ASP A 116 13.49 8.31 9.57
N LEU A 117 12.26 8.72 9.25
CA LEU A 117 11.53 9.71 10.04
C LEU A 117 11.26 9.19 11.47
N CYS A 118 10.76 7.95 11.59
CA CYS A 118 10.51 7.33 12.89
C CYS A 118 11.79 7.24 13.71
N GLN A 119 12.91 6.81 13.11
CA GLN A 119 14.19 6.70 13.81
C GLN A 119 14.68 8.07 14.32
N ARG A 120 14.65 9.10 13.48
CA ARG A 120 15.02 10.47 13.89
C ARG A 120 14.19 10.99 15.05
N LEU A 121 12.88 10.71 15.05
CA LEU A 121 11.99 11.12 16.14
C LEU A 121 12.31 10.39 17.45
N ILE A 122 12.65 9.10 17.37
CA ILE A 122 13.07 8.30 18.53
C ILE A 122 14.38 8.86 19.10
N ASP A 123 15.36 9.14 18.25
CA ASP A 123 16.69 9.62 18.68
C ASP A 123 16.61 11.02 19.29
N THR A 124 15.81 11.92 18.70
CA THR A 124 15.53 13.26 19.26
C THR A 124 14.88 13.18 20.63
N ARG A 125 14.05 12.17 20.88
CA ARG A 125 13.41 11.96 22.18
C ARG A 125 14.38 11.39 23.22
N LYS A 126 15.29 10.50 22.82
CA LYS A 126 16.32 9.92 23.71
C LYS A 126 17.39 10.94 24.13
N GLY A 127 17.75 11.88 23.27
CA GLY A 127 18.71 12.94 23.59
C GLY A 127 18.17 14.10 24.45
N ARG A 128 16.89 14.05 24.84
CA ARG A 128 16.22 15.04 25.71
C ARG A 128 15.96 14.51 27.14
N GLY A 129 16.45 13.31 27.47
CA GLY A 129 16.29 12.65 28.77
C GLY A 129 17.56 12.67 29.59
#